data_AF-A0A1X6NZH5-F1
#
_entry.id   AF-A0A1X6NZH5-F1
#
_cell.length_a   1.000
_cell.length_b   1.000
_cell.length_c   1.000
_cell.angle_alpha   90.00
_cell.angle_beta   90.00
_cell.angle_gamma   90.00
#
_symmetry.space_group_name_H-M   'P 1'
#
loop_
_entity.id
_entity.type
_entity.pdbx_description
1 polymer ?
#
loop_
_entity_poly.entity_id
_entity_poly.type
_entity_poly.pdbx_seq_one_letter_code
_entity_poly.pdbx_strand_id
1 'polypeptide(L)'
;MTKPTAPTAISALTEDLTDAIEEARDARHDIAPASKLRNHACALSDAASALGWVLAPAPVKHVREYKAIVNSQTEAILASYIDLGCNASHVEFAEALDAIMAALVDHVVEHHPTGLRWNTAASSATPAVVAAPSAAPPGAHPLADYWRLVDGPVAVYVTASDRLGGPIAEQAWLLRDAFVAQSEMVEVVAQTLRPVNATAVRSYSTATTDALSKVVAAPGKASRGYPFTAHLTLMSEFAHALSWPSMGESVSPGMFVVDLETALLREADDVLGAVGPSPWASLHTAWVAAVRDMVTALRAYVRSHHAASVGWDSGATRAEAEALIEAKGVEAALAALRLAHARGTDWAAAKQQQRVRMAKGRMHGQERLELKAKKRAAARQQRALLRKKA
;
A
#
# COMPACT_ATOMS: atom_id res chain seq x y z
N MET A 1 17.99 3.94 20.71
CA MET A 1 19.05 2.91 20.86
C MET A 1 20.34 3.50 20.35
N THR A 2 21.43 3.38 21.09
CA THR A 2 22.78 3.73 20.60
C THR A 2 23.15 2.79 19.45
N LYS A 3 23.90 3.29 18.45
CA LYS A 3 24.36 2.46 17.33
C LYS A 3 25.12 1.24 17.87
N PRO A 4 24.71 0.00 17.55
CA PRO A 4 25.46 -1.19 17.94
C PRO A 4 26.87 -1.11 17.33
N THR A 5 27.88 -1.23 18.17
CA THR A 5 29.30 -1.12 17.77
C THR A 5 29.84 -2.40 17.11
N ALA A 6 29.13 -3.53 17.26
CA ALA A 6 29.46 -4.80 16.62
C ALA A 6 28.62 -5.00 15.35
N PRO A 7 29.22 -5.32 14.19
CA PRO A 7 28.50 -5.61 12.94
C PRO A 7 27.46 -6.73 13.08
N THR A 8 27.76 -7.75 13.89
CA THR A 8 26.87 -8.90 14.17
C THR A 8 25.60 -8.53 14.93
N ALA A 9 25.63 -7.46 15.72
CA ALA A 9 24.46 -7.00 16.47
C ALA A 9 23.44 -6.27 15.58
N ILE A 10 23.87 -5.68 14.46
CA ILE A 10 22.95 -5.07 13.49
C ILE A 10 22.27 -6.16 12.67
N SER A 11 23.01 -7.17 12.22
CA SER A 11 22.45 -8.33 11.50
C SER A 11 21.37 -9.04 12.31
N ALA A 12 21.57 -9.27 13.61
CA ALA A 12 20.58 -9.89 14.49
C ALA A 12 19.31 -9.03 14.70
N LEU A 13 19.41 -7.70 14.58
CA LEU A 13 18.25 -6.81 14.68
C LEU A 13 17.44 -6.70 13.39
N THR A 14 18.00 -7.19 12.28
CA THR A 14 17.38 -7.14 10.94
C THR A 14 17.09 -8.53 10.37
N GLU A 15 17.24 -9.59 11.17
CA GLU A 15 17.11 -10.99 10.75
C GLU A 15 15.71 -11.25 10.14
N ASP A 16 14.65 -10.86 10.84
CA ASP A 16 13.27 -10.97 10.35
C ASP A 16 13.05 -10.23 9.01
N LEU A 17 13.73 -9.09 8.80
CA LEU A 17 13.65 -8.33 7.56
C LEU A 17 14.41 -9.06 6.43
N THR A 18 15.60 -9.60 6.72
CA THR A 18 16.37 -10.34 5.71
C THR A 18 15.66 -11.61 5.29
N ASP A 19 15.06 -12.34 6.23
CA ASP A 19 14.29 -13.55 5.94
C ASP A 19 13.07 -13.23 5.06
N ALA A 20 12.32 -12.17 5.38
CA ALA A 20 11.18 -11.74 4.57
C ALA A 20 11.59 -11.28 3.15
N ILE A 21 12.76 -10.65 2.99
CA ILE A 21 13.29 -10.28 1.68
C ILE A 21 13.66 -11.54 0.87
N GLU A 22 14.27 -12.54 1.50
CA GLU A 22 14.63 -13.80 0.86
C GLU A 22 13.39 -14.59 0.43
N GLU A 23 12.38 -14.69 1.29
CA GLU A 23 11.09 -15.33 0.96
C GLU A 23 10.41 -14.64 -0.23
N ALA A 24 10.34 -13.31 -0.23
CA ALA A 24 9.77 -12.53 -1.34
C ALA A 24 10.55 -12.71 -2.66
N ARG A 25 11.87 -12.89 -2.57
CA ARG A 25 12.73 -13.20 -3.72
C ARG A 25 12.43 -14.59 -4.25
N ASP A 26 12.25 -15.56 -3.37
CA ASP A 26 12.07 -16.96 -3.76
C ASP A 26 10.67 -17.24 -4.31
N ALA A 27 9.64 -16.51 -3.86
CA ALA A 27 8.28 -16.59 -4.40
C ALA A 27 8.20 -16.38 -5.91
N ARG A 28 9.16 -15.66 -6.53
CA ARG A 28 9.21 -15.53 -7.99
C ARG A 28 9.44 -16.88 -8.68
N HIS A 29 10.10 -17.85 -8.04
CA HIS A 29 10.44 -19.14 -8.62
C HIS A 29 9.24 -20.08 -8.77
N ASP A 30 8.17 -19.85 -8.01
CA ASP A 30 6.90 -20.57 -8.15
C ASP A 30 6.13 -20.19 -9.42
N ILE A 31 6.47 -19.05 -10.03
CA ILE A 31 5.92 -18.66 -11.32
C ILE A 31 6.73 -19.26 -12.46
N ALA A 32 6.09 -20.15 -13.24
CA ALA A 32 6.72 -20.77 -14.41
C ALA A 32 7.41 -19.72 -15.34
N PRO A 33 8.63 -19.98 -15.86
CA PRO A 33 9.34 -19.01 -16.70
C PRO A 33 8.58 -18.57 -17.96
N ALA A 34 7.69 -19.43 -18.48
CA ALA A 34 6.84 -19.12 -19.63
C ALA A 34 5.58 -18.32 -19.28
N SER A 35 5.31 -18.09 -17.99
CA SER A 35 4.14 -17.32 -17.55
C SER A 35 4.25 -15.88 -18.00
N LYS A 36 3.13 -15.31 -18.47
CA LYS A 36 3.07 -13.89 -18.85
C LYS A 36 3.26 -12.96 -17.63
N LEU A 37 2.95 -13.44 -16.42
CA LEU A 37 3.12 -12.71 -15.16
C LEU A 37 4.54 -12.82 -14.57
N ARG A 38 5.47 -13.46 -15.26
CA ARG A 38 6.85 -13.66 -14.77
C ARG A 38 7.54 -12.33 -14.48
N ASN A 39 7.36 -11.34 -15.34
CA ASN A 39 7.98 -10.02 -15.16
C ASN A 39 7.38 -9.27 -13.96
N HIS A 40 6.09 -9.48 -13.63
CA HIS A 40 5.47 -8.90 -12.42
C HIS A 40 6.09 -9.46 -11.15
N ALA A 41 6.29 -10.78 -11.06
CA ALA A 41 6.92 -11.40 -9.91
C ALA A 41 8.41 -11.04 -9.80
N CYS A 42 9.14 -10.93 -10.92
CA CYS A 42 10.50 -10.43 -10.91
C CYS A 42 10.56 -8.98 -10.39
N ALA A 43 9.67 -8.10 -10.87
CA ALA A 43 9.60 -6.71 -10.42
C ALA A 43 9.34 -6.59 -8.91
N LEU A 44 8.43 -7.40 -8.35
CA LEU A 44 8.14 -7.42 -6.91
C LEU A 44 9.30 -7.99 -6.09
N SER A 45 9.96 -9.05 -6.56
CA SER A 45 11.17 -9.60 -5.95
C SER A 45 12.31 -8.58 -5.89
N ASP A 46 12.52 -7.85 -6.99
CA ASP A 46 13.57 -6.83 -7.06
C ASP A 46 13.22 -5.60 -6.21
N ALA A 47 11.93 -5.24 -6.11
CA ALA A 47 11.46 -4.21 -5.19
C ALA A 47 11.67 -4.61 -3.71
N ALA A 48 11.38 -5.86 -3.34
CA ALA A 48 11.65 -6.37 -1.99
C ALA A 48 13.16 -6.33 -1.67
N SER A 49 14.01 -6.70 -2.63
CA SER A 49 15.47 -6.65 -2.50
C SER A 49 16.01 -5.24 -2.22
N ALA A 50 15.27 -4.20 -2.62
CA ALA A 50 15.61 -2.81 -2.32
C ALA A 50 15.58 -2.49 -0.82
N LEU A 51 14.73 -3.17 -0.04
CA LEU A 51 14.62 -3.00 1.42
C LEU A 51 15.89 -3.44 2.16
N GLY A 52 16.77 -4.20 1.50
CA GLY A 52 18.10 -4.56 2.02
C GLY A 52 19.05 -3.37 2.21
N TRP A 53 18.66 -2.15 1.82
CA TRP A 53 19.45 -0.93 2.00
C TRP A 53 19.87 -0.71 3.46
N VAL A 54 19.10 -1.20 4.43
CA VAL A 54 19.38 -1.07 5.87
C VAL A 54 20.75 -1.63 6.24
N LEU A 55 21.19 -2.67 5.52
CA LEU A 55 22.48 -3.34 5.70
C LEU A 55 23.53 -2.91 4.66
N ALA A 56 23.12 -2.16 3.63
CA ALA A 56 24.01 -1.79 2.54
C ALA A 56 25.02 -0.73 2.99
N PRO A 57 26.31 -0.85 2.60
CA PRO A 57 27.34 0.16 2.90
C PRO A 57 27.09 1.49 2.18
N ALA A 58 26.30 1.47 1.11
CA ALA A 58 25.89 2.64 0.33
C ALA A 58 24.36 2.57 0.07
N PRO A 59 23.52 2.90 1.06
CA PRO A 59 22.08 2.64 0.99
C PRO A 59 21.39 3.41 -0.14
N VAL A 60 21.78 4.67 -0.37
CA VAL A 60 21.24 5.49 -1.48
C VAL A 60 21.57 4.90 -2.84
N LYS A 61 22.79 4.36 -3.00
CA LYS A 61 23.20 3.69 -4.25
C LYS A 61 22.37 2.42 -4.45
N HIS A 62 22.24 1.60 -3.39
CA HIS A 62 21.48 0.36 -3.39
C HIS A 62 20.03 0.57 -3.86
N VAL A 63 19.28 1.46 -3.21
CA VAL A 63 17.87 1.69 -3.56
C VAL A 63 17.67 2.24 -4.98
N ARG A 64 18.61 3.05 -5.48
CA ARG A 64 18.57 3.59 -6.86
C ARG A 64 18.84 2.52 -7.91
N GLU A 65 19.80 1.62 -7.65
CA GLU A 65 20.08 0.49 -8.53
C GLU A 65 18.87 -0.44 -8.63
N TYR A 66 18.25 -0.78 -7.50
CA TYR A 66 17.03 -1.59 -7.51
C TYR A 66 15.84 -0.88 -8.15
N LYS A 67 15.67 0.43 -7.96
CA LYS A 67 14.64 1.19 -8.69
C LYS A 67 14.83 1.10 -10.21
N ALA A 68 16.05 1.20 -10.70
CA ALA A 68 16.33 1.06 -12.14
C ALA A 68 16.02 -0.36 -12.65
N ILE A 69 16.34 -1.40 -11.87
CA ILE A 69 16.00 -2.79 -12.19
C ILE A 69 14.48 -2.97 -12.27
N VAL A 70 13.75 -2.51 -11.25
CA VAL A 70 12.28 -2.60 -11.19
C VAL A 70 11.64 -1.86 -12.36
N ASN A 71 12.12 -0.67 -12.72
CA ASN A 71 11.58 0.11 -13.83
C ASN A 71 11.79 -0.59 -15.19
N SER A 72 12.94 -1.24 -15.39
CA SER A 72 13.17 -2.05 -16.60
C SER A 72 12.16 -3.21 -16.71
N GLN A 73 11.83 -3.85 -15.58
CA GLN A 73 10.82 -4.91 -15.54
C GLN A 73 9.41 -4.37 -15.81
N THR A 74 9.04 -3.22 -15.25
CA THR A 74 7.73 -2.61 -15.50
C THR A 74 7.59 -2.12 -16.93
N GLU A 75 8.65 -1.60 -17.56
CA GLU A 75 8.66 -1.30 -19.00
C GLU A 75 8.46 -2.55 -19.87
N ALA A 76 9.08 -3.68 -19.50
CA ALA A 76 8.89 -4.95 -20.19
C ALA A 76 7.46 -5.49 -20.03
N ILE A 77 6.83 -5.27 -18.87
CA ILE A 77 5.39 -5.56 -18.65
C ILE A 77 4.56 -4.71 -19.61
N LEU A 78 4.75 -3.39 -19.63
CA LEU A 78 3.99 -2.52 -20.51
C LEU A 78 4.17 -2.91 -21.98
N ALA A 79 5.40 -3.16 -22.42
CA ALA A 79 5.68 -3.61 -23.78
C ALA A 79 4.98 -4.93 -24.16
N SER A 80 4.84 -5.86 -23.22
CA SER A 80 4.29 -7.19 -23.49
C SER A 80 2.76 -7.25 -23.53
N TYR A 81 2.09 -6.21 -23.02
CA TYR A 81 0.64 -6.25 -22.81
C TYR A 81 -0.15 -5.21 -23.61
N ILE A 82 0.52 -4.29 -24.32
CA ILE A 82 -0.09 -3.20 -25.14
C ILE A 82 -1.22 -3.68 -26.07
N ASP A 83 -1.10 -4.85 -26.69
CA ASP A 83 -2.06 -5.34 -27.69
C ASP A 83 -3.19 -6.22 -27.11
N LEU A 84 -3.20 -6.49 -25.79
CA LEU A 84 -4.11 -7.44 -25.15
C LEU A 84 -5.39 -6.80 -24.55
N GLY A 85 -5.55 -5.49 -24.64
CA GLY A 85 -6.76 -4.78 -24.18
C GLY A 85 -6.95 -4.71 -22.66
N CYS A 86 -6.04 -5.31 -21.87
CA CYS A 86 -6.00 -5.26 -20.40
C CYS A 86 -4.96 -4.23 -19.87
N ASN A 87 -4.72 -3.18 -20.64
CA ASN A 87 -3.64 -2.21 -20.38
C ASN A 87 -3.80 -1.43 -19.07
N ALA A 88 -5.02 -1.07 -18.69
CA ALA A 88 -5.26 -0.20 -17.53
C ALA A 88 -4.66 -0.78 -16.23
N SER A 89 -4.94 -2.05 -15.92
CA SER A 89 -4.44 -2.67 -14.68
C SER A 89 -2.92 -2.89 -14.67
N HIS A 90 -2.29 -3.09 -15.83
CA HIS A 90 -0.83 -3.24 -15.92
C HIS A 90 -0.11 -1.89 -15.86
N VAL A 91 -0.74 -0.84 -16.39
CA VAL A 91 -0.29 0.55 -16.24
C VAL A 91 -0.39 0.97 -14.78
N GLU A 92 -1.54 0.76 -14.14
CA GLU A 92 -1.74 1.04 -12.71
C GLU A 92 -0.71 0.30 -11.84
N PHE A 93 -0.44 -0.99 -12.13
CA PHE A 93 0.60 -1.76 -11.43
C PHE A 93 2.01 -1.15 -11.62
N ALA A 94 2.38 -0.80 -12.86
CA ALA A 94 3.69 -0.24 -13.16
C ALA A 94 3.90 1.13 -12.51
N GLU A 95 2.87 1.99 -12.54
CA GLU A 95 2.89 3.31 -11.92
C GLU A 95 2.94 3.22 -10.39
N ALA A 96 2.16 2.32 -9.78
CA ALA A 96 2.18 2.11 -8.34
C ALA A 96 3.53 1.60 -7.85
N LEU A 97 4.14 0.65 -8.57
CA LEU A 97 5.44 0.10 -8.18
C LEU A 97 6.59 1.09 -8.37
N ASP A 98 6.55 1.90 -9.44
CA ASP A 98 7.49 3.01 -9.65
C ASP A 98 7.39 4.05 -8.52
N ALA A 99 6.17 4.37 -8.08
CA ALA A 99 5.90 5.29 -6.98
C ALA A 99 6.42 4.77 -5.63
N ILE A 100 6.21 3.48 -5.32
CA ILE A 100 6.75 2.85 -4.10
C ILE A 100 8.28 2.92 -4.10
N MET A 101 8.91 2.55 -5.21
CA MET A 101 10.36 2.58 -5.34
C MET A 101 10.94 4.00 -5.29
N ALA A 102 10.21 4.99 -5.83
CA ALA A 102 10.59 6.40 -5.71
C ALA A 102 10.53 6.88 -4.26
N ALA A 103 9.43 6.59 -3.55
CA ALA A 103 9.28 6.94 -2.15
C ALA A 103 10.36 6.31 -1.26
N LEU A 104 10.75 5.06 -1.54
CA LEU A 104 11.86 4.40 -0.85
C LEU A 104 13.21 5.10 -1.10
N VAL A 105 13.50 5.47 -2.35
CA VAL A 105 14.72 6.23 -2.69
C VAL A 105 14.74 7.56 -1.95
N ASP A 106 13.64 8.30 -1.95
CA ASP A 106 13.54 9.60 -1.30
C ASP A 106 13.71 9.49 0.22
N HIS A 107 13.02 8.52 0.84
CA HIS A 107 13.16 8.25 2.27
C HIS A 107 14.61 7.96 2.68
N VAL A 108 15.30 7.10 1.92
CA VAL A 108 16.69 6.73 2.22
C VAL A 108 17.66 7.89 1.96
N VAL A 109 17.43 8.71 0.93
CA VAL A 109 18.25 9.91 0.66
C VAL A 109 18.09 10.95 1.77
N GLU A 110 16.86 11.21 2.22
CA GLU A 110 16.55 12.25 3.19
C GLU A 110 16.94 11.83 4.62
N HIS A 111 16.58 10.61 5.00
CA HIS A 111 16.69 10.17 6.39
C HIS A 111 17.93 9.31 6.63
N HIS A 112 18.47 8.63 5.61
CA HIS A 112 19.54 7.63 5.78
C HIS A 112 20.67 7.70 4.72
N PRO A 113 21.17 8.90 4.34
CA PRO A 113 22.06 9.06 3.19
C PRO A 113 23.38 8.28 3.31
N THR A 114 23.83 8.04 4.54
CA THR A 114 25.11 7.38 4.85
C THR A 114 24.93 6.11 5.69
N GLY A 115 23.71 5.55 5.74
CA GLY A 115 23.37 4.36 6.53
C GLY A 115 22.25 4.61 7.54
N LEU A 116 21.77 3.52 8.15
CA LEU A 116 20.73 3.56 9.16
C LEU A 116 21.13 4.48 10.34
N ARG A 117 20.26 5.44 10.67
CA ARG A 117 20.50 6.43 11.74
C ARG A 117 19.89 5.92 13.04
N TRP A 118 20.63 6.10 14.14
CA TRP A 118 20.25 5.66 15.48
C TRP A 118 19.95 6.87 16.37
N ASN A 119 18.92 6.81 17.21
CA ASN A 119 18.53 7.94 18.08
C ASN A 119 19.56 8.18 19.20
N THR A 120 20.21 9.35 19.21
CA THR A 120 21.28 9.75 20.15
C THR A 120 20.81 10.67 21.29
N ALA A 121 19.51 10.93 21.47
CA ALA A 121 19.00 11.90 22.45
C ALA A 121 18.92 11.42 23.91
N ALA A 122 19.53 10.28 24.29
CA ALA A 122 19.40 9.67 25.62
C ALA A 122 20.70 9.67 26.44
N SER A 123 21.44 10.78 26.46
CA SER A 123 22.57 10.95 27.38
C SER A 123 22.58 12.32 28.05
N SER A 124 21.76 12.46 29.09
CA SER A 124 22.04 13.22 30.31
C SER A 124 20.98 12.90 31.38
N ALA A 125 21.46 12.60 32.60
CA ALA A 125 20.76 12.13 33.82
C ALA A 125 19.63 13.06 34.31
N THR A 126 18.71 12.74 35.25
CA THR A 126 18.67 11.87 36.45
C THR A 126 17.18 11.68 36.88
N PRO A 127 16.80 10.79 37.83
CA PRO A 127 15.42 10.34 38.00
C PRO A 127 14.60 11.21 38.97
N ALA A 128 13.33 11.45 38.65
CA ALA A 128 12.30 11.85 39.61
C ALA A 128 10.92 11.35 39.15
N VAL A 129 10.24 10.68 40.07
CA VAL A 129 8.92 10.09 39.95
C VAL A 129 7.86 11.19 39.79
N VAL A 130 7.19 11.25 38.64
CA VAL A 130 5.77 11.56 38.48
C VAL A 130 5.30 10.80 37.24
N ALA A 131 4.16 10.11 37.33
CA ALA A 131 3.53 9.47 36.18
C ALA A 131 3.28 10.51 35.09
N ALA A 132 3.95 10.37 33.96
CA ALA A 132 3.84 11.18 32.76
C ALA A 132 3.55 10.26 31.56
N PRO A 133 2.85 10.75 30.53
CA PRO A 133 2.26 9.93 29.48
C PRO A 133 3.34 9.20 28.69
N SER A 134 3.01 8.00 28.19
CA SER A 134 3.83 7.31 27.19
C SER A 134 4.12 8.30 26.06
N ALA A 135 5.37 8.76 25.96
CA ALA A 135 5.78 9.72 24.95
C ALA A 135 5.54 9.08 23.57
N ALA A 136 4.53 9.59 22.86
CA ALA A 136 4.27 9.21 21.48
C ALA A 136 5.55 9.45 20.64
N PRO A 137 5.83 8.61 19.64
CA PRO A 137 7.02 8.77 18.81
C PRO A 137 7.08 10.18 18.16
N PRO A 138 8.27 10.74 17.90
CA PRO A 138 8.39 12.07 17.28
C PRO A 138 7.62 12.14 15.96
N GLY A 139 6.68 13.07 15.84
CA GLY A 139 5.82 13.24 14.66
C GLY A 139 4.50 12.46 14.68
N ALA A 140 4.18 11.75 15.76
CA ALA A 140 2.88 11.11 15.94
C ALA A 140 1.79 12.17 16.22
N HIS A 141 0.71 12.13 15.45
CA HIS A 141 -0.42 13.04 15.62
C HIS A 141 -1.70 12.22 15.65
N PRO A 142 -2.40 12.13 16.81
CA PRO A 142 -3.48 11.16 17.02
C PRO A 142 -4.55 11.26 15.94
N LEU A 143 -4.97 12.47 15.58
CA LEU A 143 -6.00 12.63 14.57
C LEU A 143 -5.54 12.28 13.13
N ALA A 144 -4.35 12.74 12.72
CA ALA A 144 -3.79 12.41 11.41
C ALA A 144 -3.49 10.91 11.26
N ASP A 145 -2.97 10.28 12.30
CA ASP A 145 -2.67 8.84 12.30
C ASP A 145 -3.95 8.01 12.31
N TYR A 146 -5.01 8.47 12.98
CA TYR A 146 -6.33 7.84 12.91
C TYR A 146 -6.93 7.95 11.50
N TRP A 147 -6.90 9.13 10.88
CA TRP A 147 -7.39 9.26 9.51
C TRP A 147 -6.55 8.47 8.49
N ARG A 148 -5.24 8.29 8.72
CA ARG A 148 -4.42 7.35 7.91
C ARG A 148 -4.85 5.90 8.06
N LEU A 149 -5.31 5.49 9.24
CA LEU A 149 -5.93 4.17 9.44
C LEU A 149 -7.22 4.05 8.63
N VAL A 150 -8.07 5.09 8.66
CA VAL A 150 -9.36 5.13 7.95
C VAL A 150 -9.18 5.15 6.42
N ASP A 151 -8.30 6.00 5.90
CA ASP A 151 -8.09 6.18 4.46
C ASP A 151 -7.08 5.17 3.87
N GLY A 152 -6.37 4.43 4.72
CA GLY A 152 -5.45 3.36 4.32
C GLY A 152 -6.07 1.97 4.54
N PRO A 153 -5.68 1.22 5.59
CA PRO A 153 -6.14 -0.16 5.81
C PRO A 153 -7.67 -0.35 5.80
N VAL A 154 -8.44 0.55 6.40
CA VAL A 154 -9.92 0.46 6.39
C VAL A 154 -10.46 0.65 4.97
N ALA A 155 -9.94 1.61 4.19
CA ALA A 155 -10.33 1.81 2.80
C ALA A 155 -9.97 0.62 1.89
N VAL A 156 -8.81 -0.02 2.12
CA VAL A 156 -8.40 -1.24 1.42
C VAL A 156 -9.37 -2.38 1.73
N TYR A 157 -9.75 -2.56 3.00
CA TYR A 157 -10.75 -3.54 3.43
C TYR A 157 -12.12 -3.29 2.78
N VAL A 158 -12.60 -2.04 2.75
CA VAL A 158 -13.87 -1.67 2.11
C VAL A 158 -13.82 -1.98 0.60
N THR A 159 -12.72 -1.63 -0.06
CA THR A 159 -12.52 -1.92 -1.49
C THR A 159 -12.51 -3.43 -1.78
N ALA A 160 -11.86 -4.23 -0.93
CA ALA A 160 -11.88 -5.69 -1.04
C ALA A 160 -13.30 -6.25 -0.82
N SER A 161 -14.05 -5.66 0.12
CA SER A 161 -15.44 -6.03 0.44
C SER A 161 -16.40 -5.69 -0.70
N ASP A 162 -16.25 -4.54 -1.36
CA ASP A 162 -17.04 -4.14 -2.53
C ASP A 162 -16.87 -5.11 -3.70
N ARG A 163 -15.65 -5.65 -3.89
CA ARG A 163 -15.39 -6.68 -4.91
C ARG A 163 -16.10 -8.00 -4.62
N LEU A 164 -16.30 -8.35 -3.35
CA LEU A 164 -17.10 -9.52 -2.93
C LEU A 164 -18.60 -9.24 -3.03
N GLY A 165 -19.01 -7.99 -2.76
CA GLY A 165 -20.38 -7.51 -2.94
C GLY A 165 -21.37 -8.04 -1.90
N GLY A 166 -22.64 -7.70 -2.11
CA GLY A 166 -23.76 -8.14 -1.27
C GLY A 166 -23.62 -7.70 0.20
N PRO A 167 -24.10 -8.53 1.16
CA PRO A 167 -24.05 -8.20 2.58
C PRO A 167 -22.65 -7.88 3.14
N ILE A 168 -21.58 -8.43 2.55
CA ILE A 168 -20.20 -8.15 2.97
C ILE A 168 -19.84 -6.69 2.68
N ALA A 169 -20.13 -6.21 1.46
CA ALA A 169 -19.90 -4.82 1.09
C ALA A 169 -20.72 -3.87 1.98
N GLU A 170 -22.00 -4.16 2.19
CA GLU A 170 -22.87 -3.34 3.03
C GLU A 170 -22.35 -3.23 4.47
N GLN A 171 -21.94 -4.36 5.09
CA GLN A 171 -21.38 -4.34 6.44
C GLN A 171 -20.04 -3.61 6.51
N ALA A 172 -19.21 -3.71 5.46
CA ALA A 172 -17.93 -3.01 5.40
C ALA A 172 -18.09 -1.48 5.39
N TRP A 173 -19.06 -0.95 4.64
CA TRP A 173 -19.37 0.47 4.66
C TRP A 173 -19.90 0.94 6.02
N LEU A 174 -20.75 0.14 6.67
CA LEU A 174 -21.20 0.44 8.04
C LEU A 174 -20.03 0.47 9.03
N LEU A 175 -19.04 -0.43 8.87
CA LEU A 175 -17.86 -0.43 9.72
C LEU A 175 -16.99 0.81 9.46
N ARG A 176 -16.81 1.22 8.20
CA ARG A 176 -16.14 2.48 7.87
C ARG A 176 -16.84 3.68 8.52
N ASP A 177 -18.17 3.72 8.48
CA ASP A 177 -18.95 4.77 9.15
C ASP A 177 -18.71 4.76 10.67
N ALA A 178 -18.52 3.59 11.28
CA ALA A 178 -18.16 3.49 12.71
C ALA A 178 -16.75 4.02 13.01
N PHE A 179 -15.77 3.78 12.13
CA PHE A 179 -14.45 4.40 12.22
C PHE A 179 -14.55 5.93 12.07
N VAL A 180 -15.32 6.42 11.09
CA VAL A 180 -15.54 7.87 10.92
C VAL A 180 -16.21 8.47 12.15
N ALA A 181 -17.23 7.82 12.72
CA ALA A 181 -17.85 8.27 13.97
C ALA A 181 -16.88 8.26 15.16
N GLN A 182 -15.99 7.27 15.26
CA GLN A 182 -14.95 7.25 16.29
C GLN A 182 -13.89 8.34 16.09
N SER A 183 -13.62 8.79 14.85
CA SER A 183 -12.70 9.91 14.61
C SER A 183 -13.18 11.20 15.28
N GLU A 184 -14.50 11.44 15.33
CA GLU A 184 -15.09 12.60 16.01
C GLU A 184 -14.83 12.52 17.52
N MET A 185 -14.95 11.34 18.12
CA MET A 185 -14.56 11.11 19.51
C MET A 185 -13.08 11.40 19.71
N VAL A 186 -12.19 10.87 18.85
CA VAL A 186 -10.73 11.11 18.95
C VAL A 186 -10.42 12.61 18.88
N GLU A 187 -11.12 13.37 18.03
CA GLU A 187 -10.97 14.82 17.90
C GLU A 187 -11.37 15.53 19.19
N VAL A 188 -12.54 15.19 19.73
CA VAL A 188 -13.06 15.84 20.93
C VAL A 188 -12.19 15.53 22.15
N VAL A 189 -11.74 14.28 22.33
CA VAL A 189 -10.87 13.93 23.48
C VAL A 189 -9.48 14.55 23.38
N ALA A 190 -8.97 14.77 22.16
CA ALA A 190 -7.70 15.46 21.94
C ALA A 190 -7.73 16.93 22.40
N GLN A 191 -8.90 17.58 22.35
CA GLN A 191 -9.10 18.99 22.70
C GLN A 191 -9.76 19.21 24.07
N THR A 192 -10.04 18.14 24.81
CA THR A 192 -10.71 18.23 26.10
C THR A 192 -9.83 17.66 27.20
N LEU A 193 -9.79 18.37 28.33
CA LEU A 193 -9.31 17.81 29.58
C LEU A 193 -10.20 16.64 29.97
N ARG A 194 -9.58 15.55 30.45
CA ARG A 194 -10.31 14.36 30.90
C ARG A 194 -11.39 14.74 31.92
N PRO A 195 -12.69 14.50 31.64
CA PRO A 195 -13.74 14.75 32.60
C PRO A 195 -13.58 13.87 33.83
N VAL A 196 -13.88 14.42 35.01
CA VAL A 196 -13.89 13.67 36.28
C VAL A 196 -15.10 12.72 36.36
N ASN A 197 -16.18 13.02 35.63
CA ASN A 197 -17.40 12.23 35.60
C ASN A 197 -17.30 11.09 34.56
N ALA A 198 -17.32 9.84 35.04
CA ALA A 198 -17.30 8.64 34.19
C ALA A 198 -18.45 8.59 33.17
N THR A 199 -19.62 9.12 33.49
CA THR A 199 -20.76 9.20 32.55
C THR A 199 -20.47 10.17 31.41
N ALA A 200 -19.79 11.29 31.68
CA ALA A 200 -19.36 12.23 30.65
C ALA A 200 -18.24 11.65 29.77
N VAL A 201 -17.36 10.83 30.34
CA VAL A 201 -16.36 10.09 29.56
C VAL A 201 -17.04 9.12 28.58
N ARG A 202 -18.07 8.38 29.01
CA ARG A 202 -18.79 7.43 28.16
C ARG A 202 -19.62 8.09 27.06
N SER A 203 -20.14 9.30 27.26
CA SER A 203 -20.97 9.96 26.24
C SER A 203 -20.20 10.32 24.96
N TYR A 204 -18.87 10.43 25.01
CA TYR A 204 -18.07 10.67 23.81
C TYR A 204 -18.06 9.48 22.85
N SER A 205 -18.34 8.26 23.33
CA SER A 205 -18.39 7.05 22.51
C SER A 205 -19.78 6.76 21.92
N THR A 206 -20.81 7.54 22.25
CA THR A 206 -22.21 7.22 21.88
C THR A 206 -22.41 7.10 20.36
N ALA A 207 -21.90 8.04 19.57
CA ALA A 207 -22.01 7.99 18.11
C ALA A 207 -21.30 6.75 17.54
N THR A 208 -20.15 6.39 18.09
CA THR A 208 -19.44 5.15 17.74
C THR A 208 -20.27 3.91 18.08
N THR A 209 -20.81 3.82 19.30
CA THR A 209 -21.63 2.67 19.73
C THR A 209 -22.89 2.50 18.88
N ASP A 210 -23.54 3.60 18.50
CA ASP A 210 -24.71 3.59 17.61
C ASP A 210 -24.34 3.08 16.21
N ALA A 211 -23.19 3.48 15.68
CA ALA A 211 -22.69 2.98 14.41
C ALA A 211 -22.31 1.48 14.48
N LEU A 212 -21.61 1.05 15.53
CA LEU A 212 -21.25 -0.36 15.75
C LEU A 212 -22.47 -1.26 15.86
N SER A 213 -23.55 -0.78 16.50
CA SER A 213 -24.80 -1.52 16.59
C SER A 213 -25.39 -1.86 15.22
N LYS A 214 -25.19 -1.00 14.21
CA LYS A 214 -25.60 -1.26 12.82
C LYS A 214 -24.71 -2.32 12.16
N VAL A 215 -23.41 -2.32 12.43
CA VAL A 215 -22.46 -3.32 11.93
C VAL A 215 -22.82 -4.71 12.45
N VAL A 216 -23.07 -4.83 13.75
CA VAL A 216 -23.44 -6.09 14.42
C VAL A 216 -24.82 -6.59 14.01
N ALA A 217 -25.74 -5.69 13.64
CA ALA A 217 -27.07 -6.07 13.15
C ALA A 217 -27.09 -6.43 11.65
N ALA A 218 -26.08 -6.02 10.87
CA ALA A 218 -26.03 -6.23 9.42
C ALA A 218 -26.15 -7.71 8.99
N PRO A 219 -25.53 -8.69 9.66
CA PRO A 219 -25.67 -10.10 9.29
C PRO A 219 -27.12 -10.61 9.32
N GLY A 220 -27.97 -10.04 10.19
CA GLY A 220 -29.38 -10.40 10.29
C GLY A 220 -30.23 -10.00 9.07
N LYS A 221 -29.70 -9.15 8.19
CA LYS A 221 -30.34 -8.76 6.92
C LYS A 221 -29.99 -9.68 5.75
N ALA A 222 -28.99 -10.54 5.91
CA ALA A 222 -28.60 -11.48 4.87
C ALA A 222 -29.70 -12.51 4.60
N SER A 223 -29.87 -12.91 3.35
CA SER A 223 -30.84 -13.94 2.97
C SER A 223 -30.52 -15.27 3.68
N ARG A 224 -31.55 -16.02 4.07
CA ARG A 224 -31.37 -17.36 4.66
C ARG A 224 -30.52 -18.24 3.73
N GLY A 225 -29.45 -18.82 4.27
CA GLY A 225 -28.51 -19.64 3.50
C GLY A 225 -27.44 -18.85 2.74
N TYR A 226 -27.20 -17.58 3.09
CA TYR A 226 -26.07 -16.81 2.56
C TYR A 226 -24.75 -17.57 2.82
N PRO A 227 -23.93 -17.82 1.79
CA PRO A 227 -22.78 -18.72 1.90
C PRO A 227 -21.60 -18.12 2.68
N PHE A 228 -21.54 -16.80 2.85
CA PHE A 228 -20.40 -16.11 3.44
C PHE A 228 -20.69 -15.54 4.83
N THR A 229 -21.52 -16.22 5.62
CA THR A 229 -21.84 -15.83 7.00
C THR A 229 -20.60 -15.71 7.89
N ALA A 230 -19.57 -16.54 7.67
CA ALA A 230 -18.31 -16.46 8.42
C ALA A 230 -17.63 -15.08 8.31
N HIS A 231 -17.70 -14.43 7.14
CA HIS A 231 -17.17 -13.07 6.96
C HIS A 231 -17.95 -12.07 7.82
N LEU A 232 -19.28 -12.19 7.80
CA LEU A 232 -20.16 -11.27 8.51
C LEU A 232 -20.03 -11.41 10.04
N THR A 233 -19.82 -12.63 10.51
CA THR A 233 -19.56 -12.92 11.92
C THR A 233 -18.21 -12.34 12.34
N LEU A 234 -17.12 -12.62 11.60
CA LEU A 234 -15.80 -12.07 11.90
C LEU A 234 -15.82 -10.55 12.03
N MET A 235 -16.54 -9.87 11.13
CA MET A 235 -16.60 -8.41 11.16
C MET A 235 -17.52 -7.86 12.25
N SER A 236 -18.51 -8.65 12.71
CA SER A 236 -19.27 -8.33 13.91
C SER A 236 -18.39 -8.44 15.16
N GLU A 237 -17.53 -9.46 15.23
CA GLU A 237 -16.55 -9.59 16.32
C GLU A 237 -15.50 -8.47 16.27
N PHE A 238 -15.02 -8.11 15.07
CA PHE A 238 -14.11 -6.98 14.89
C PHE A 238 -14.72 -5.67 15.40
N ALA A 239 -16.03 -5.47 15.23
CA ALA A 239 -16.70 -4.26 15.71
C ALA A 239 -16.50 -4.03 17.22
N HIS A 240 -16.31 -5.09 18.01
CA HIS A 240 -15.99 -4.97 19.43
C HIS A 240 -14.61 -4.33 19.68
N ALA A 241 -13.64 -4.47 18.75
CA ALA A 241 -12.34 -3.81 18.87
C ALA A 241 -12.45 -2.30 18.92
N LEU A 242 -13.44 -1.70 18.24
CA LEU A 242 -13.70 -0.27 18.28
C LEU A 242 -14.32 0.20 19.61
N SER A 243 -14.65 -0.71 20.53
CA SER A 243 -15.08 -0.36 21.89
C SER A 243 -13.91 -0.12 22.87
N TRP A 244 -12.66 -0.13 22.38
CA TRP A 244 -11.46 0.14 23.17
C TRP A 244 -11.50 1.41 24.06
N PRO A 245 -12.16 2.54 23.67
CA PRO A 245 -12.20 3.73 24.52
C PRO A 245 -12.96 3.52 25.83
N SER A 246 -13.89 2.57 25.84
CA SER A 246 -14.79 2.29 26.97
C SER A 246 -14.19 1.34 28.00
N MET A 247 -13.00 0.77 27.76
CA MET A 247 -12.42 -0.30 28.60
C MET A 247 -11.59 0.21 29.79
N GLY A 248 -11.13 1.46 29.74
CA GLY A 248 -10.02 1.98 30.57
C GLY A 248 -10.19 1.99 32.09
N GLU A 249 -11.30 1.50 32.63
CA GLU A 249 -11.51 1.28 34.07
C GLU A 249 -11.14 -0.13 34.53
N SER A 250 -11.24 -1.14 33.66
CA SER A 250 -10.99 -2.55 33.99
C SER A 250 -9.81 -3.16 33.24
N VAL A 251 -9.60 -2.77 31.98
CA VAL A 251 -8.51 -3.24 31.12
C VAL A 251 -7.99 -2.06 30.30
N SER A 252 -6.67 -1.91 30.18
CA SER A 252 -6.12 -0.84 29.34
C SER A 252 -6.50 -1.06 27.87
N PRO A 253 -6.78 0.00 27.09
CA PRO A 253 -7.18 -0.16 25.69
C PRO A 253 -6.15 -0.91 24.85
N GLY A 254 -4.86 -0.70 25.12
CA GLY A 254 -3.79 -1.41 24.43
C GLY A 254 -3.83 -2.91 24.67
N MET A 255 -4.09 -3.38 25.89
CA MET A 255 -4.21 -4.81 26.19
C MET A 255 -5.47 -5.40 25.56
N PHE A 256 -6.60 -4.69 25.67
CA PHE A 256 -7.86 -5.13 25.09
C PHE A 256 -7.77 -5.37 23.58
N VAL A 257 -7.15 -4.45 22.83
CA VAL A 257 -7.01 -4.59 21.37
C VAL A 257 -6.03 -5.70 21.00
N VAL A 258 -5.00 -5.97 21.82
CA VAL A 258 -4.08 -7.11 21.61
C VAL A 258 -4.81 -8.45 21.78
N ASP A 259 -5.63 -8.57 22.81
CA ASP A 259 -6.41 -9.79 23.07
C ASP A 259 -7.42 -10.04 21.93
N LEU A 260 -8.10 -8.99 21.48
CA LEU A 260 -9.01 -9.06 20.34
C LEU A 260 -8.30 -9.36 19.03
N GLU A 261 -7.17 -8.73 18.74
CA GLU A 261 -6.39 -9.06 17.54
C GLU A 261 -6.03 -10.54 17.51
N THR A 262 -5.56 -11.08 18.63
CA THR A 262 -5.21 -12.51 18.72
C THR A 262 -6.41 -13.40 18.39
N ALA A 263 -7.60 -13.07 18.90
CA ALA A 263 -8.84 -13.80 18.59
C ALA A 263 -9.26 -13.64 17.12
N LEU A 264 -9.26 -12.41 16.60
CA LEU A 264 -9.68 -12.08 15.24
C LEU A 264 -8.77 -12.70 14.19
N LEU A 265 -7.46 -12.72 14.41
CA LEU A 265 -6.50 -13.33 13.48
C LEU A 265 -6.74 -14.84 13.34
N ARG A 266 -7.09 -15.52 14.44
CA ARG A 266 -7.45 -16.94 14.43
C ARG A 266 -8.75 -17.19 13.66
N GLU A 267 -9.78 -16.36 13.90
CA GLU A 267 -11.07 -16.50 13.20
C GLU A 267 -10.97 -16.13 11.72
N ALA A 268 -10.05 -15.25 11.35
CA ALA A 268 -9.79 -14.92 9.95
C ALA A 268 -9.26 -16.13 9.15
N ASP A 269 -8.52 -17.05 9.78
CA ASP A 269 -8.15 -18.33 9.15
C ASP A 269 -9.35 -19.26 8.97
N ASP A 270 -10.26 -19.29 9.95
CA ASP A 270 -11.50 -20.08 9.87
C ASP A 270 -12.39 -19.62 8.69
N VAL A 271 -12.38 -18.32 8.36
CA VAL A 271 -13.09 -17.79 7.18
C VAL A 271 -12.59 -18.42 5.88
N LEU A 272 -11.28 -18.57 5.71
CA LEU A 272 -10.72 -19.20 4.51
C LEU A 272 -11.08 -20.69 4.43
N GLY A 273 -11.07 -21.38 5.58
CA GLY A 273 -11.52 -22.76 5.68
C GLY A 273 -12.99 -22.92 5.26
N ALA A 274 -13.86 -21.99 5.66
CA ALA A 274 -15.29 -22.01 5.35
C ALA A 274 -15.61 -21.71 3.88
N VAL A 275 -14.79 -20.91 3.18
CA VAL A 275 -14.96 -20.64 1.74
C VAL A 275 -14.66 -21.88 0.89
N GLY A 276 -13.65 -22.67 1.30
CA GLY A 276 -13.21 -23.85 0.56
C GLY A 276 -12.70 -23.53 -0.86
N PRO A 277 -12.59 -24.53 -1.75
CA PRO A 277 -12.15 -24.33 -3.12
C PRO A 277 -13.19 -23.52 -3.92
N SER A 278 -12.83 -22.28 -4.28
CA SER A 278 -13.70 -21.36 -5.03
C SER A 278 -12.91 -20.66 -6.15
N PRO A 279 -13.54 -20.36 -7.31
CA PRO A 279 -12.94 -19.49 -8.33
C PRO A 279 -12.54 -18.11 -7.79
N TRP A 280 -13.17 -17.68 -6.70
CA TRP A 280 -12.94 -16.39 -6.03
C TRP A 280 -12.02 -16.52 -4.80
N ALA A 281 -11.36 -17.66 -4.60
CA ALA A 281 -10.52 -17.90 -3.42
C ALA A 281 -9.46 -16.80 -3.21
N SER A 282 -8.82 -16.34 -4.29
CA SER A 282 -7.84 -15.24 -4.23
C SER A 282 -8.44 -13.92 -3.74
N LEU A 283 -9.72 -13.66 -4.02
CA LEU A 283 -10.43 -12.47 -3.56
C LEU A 283 -10.74 -12.56 -2.07
N HIS A 284 -11.15 -13.74 -1.58
CA HIS A 284 -11.33 -13.98 -0.15
C HIS A 284 -10.00 -13.93 0.62
N THR A 285 -8.91 -14.44 0.04
CA THR A 285 -7.56 -14.32 0.63
C THR A 285 -7.12 -12.86 0.72
N ALA A 286 -7.29 -12.07 -0.35
CA ALA A 286 -7.00 -10.63 -0.31
C ALA A 286 -7.88 -9.88 0.70
N TRP A 287 -9.15 -10.25 0.82
CA TRP A 287 -10.04 -9.69 1.83
C TRP A 287 -9.58 -10.02 3.26
N VAL A 288 -9.20 -11.27 3.54
CA VAL A 288 -8.66 -11.68 4.84
C VAL A 288 -7.36 -10.94 5.15
N ALA A 289 -6.46 -10.79 4.17
CA ALA A 289 -5.24 -9.98 4.35
C ALA A 289 -5.57 -8.53 4.71
N ALA A 290 -6.55 -7.90 4.04
CA ALA A 290 -6.99 -6.55 4.37
C ALA A 290 -7.58 -6.44 5.80
N VAL A 291 -8.30 -7.46 6.27
CA VAL A 291 -8.79 -7.52 7.67
C VAL A 291 -7.63 -7.61 8.65
N ARG A 292 -6.60 -8.41 8.34
CA ARG A 292 -5.37 -8.52 9.16
C ARG A 292 -4.64 -7.19 9.25
N ASP A 293 -4.42 -6.54 8.11
CA ASP A 293 -3.77 -5.23 8.06
C ASP A 293 -4.56 -4.18 8.86
N MET A 294 -5.90 -4.21 8.75
CA MET A 294 -6.78 -3.30 9.49
C MET A 294 -6.70 -3.52 11.02
N VAL A 295 -6.72 -4.77 11.50
CA VAL A 295 -6.64 -5.04 12.95
C VAL A 295 -5.27 -4.68 13.51
N THR A 296 -4.19 -4.98 12.77
CA THR A 296 -2.83 -4.63 13.18
C THR A 296 -2.60 -3.12 13.17
N ALA A 297 -3.15 -2.41 12.19
CA ALA A 297 -3.08 -0.95 12.15
C ALA A 297 -3.88 -0.29 13.29
N LEU A 298 -5.06 -0.84 13.65
CA LEU A 298 -5.81 -0.38 14.82
C LEU A 298 -5.01 -0.60 16.12
N ARG A 299 -4.40 -1.78 16.28
CA ARG A 299 -3.49 -2.05 17.42
C ARG A 299 -2.35 -1.05 17.47
N ALA A 300 -1.68 -0.80 16.34
CA ALA A 300 -0.56 0.14 16.28
C ALA A 300 -0.99 1.56 16.67
N TYR A 301 -2.16 1.99 16.19
CA TYR A 301 -2.76 3.27 16.56
C TYR A 301 -3.02 3.36 18.08
N VAL A 302 -3.78 2.40 18.63
CA VAL A 302 -4.14 2.40 20.06
C VAL A 302 -2.90 2.29 20.93
N ARG A 303 -1.90 1.49 20.55
CA ARG A 303 -0.63 1.40 21.26
C ARG A 303 0.16 2.71 21.25
N SER A 304 0.11 3.46 20.15
CA SER A 304 0.89 4.70 20.03
C SER A 304 0.27 5.88 20.76
N HIS A 305 -1.07 5.95 20.80
CA HIS A 305 -1.81 7.12 21.28
C HIS A 305 -2.65 6.88 22.55
N HIS A 306 -3.05 5.62 22.81
CA HIS A 306 -4.03 5.27 23.85
C HIS A 306 -3.68 3.99 24.64
N ALA A 307 -2.39 3.64 24.78
CA ALA A 307 -1.98 2.32 25.30
C ALA A 307 -2.52 2.00 26.70
N ALA A 308 -2.38 2.94 27.64
CA ALA A 308 -2.79 2.76 29.03
C ALA A 308 -4.25 3.18 29.28
N SER A 309 -4.67 4.24 28.61
CA SER A 309 -6.00 4.83 28.68
C SER A 309 -6.21 5.69 27.43
N VAL A 310 -7.44 6.15 27.20
CA VAL A 310 -7.72 7.19 26.20
C VAL A 310 -6.80 8.39 26.50
N GLY A 311 -5.90 8.75 25.57
CA GLY A 311 -5.17 10.01 25.61
C GLY A 311 -6.11 11.21 25.49
N TRP A 312 -6.01 12.12 26.44
CA TRP A 312 -6.77 13.37 26.50
C TRP A 312 -5.84 14.56 26.35
N ASP A 313 -6.40 15.70 25.93
CA ASP A 313 -5.73 17.00 25.95
C ASP A 313 -4.35 16.99 25.28
N SER A 314 -4.25 16.32 24.12
CA SER A 314 -3.03 16.34 23.32
C SER A 314 -2.85 17.68 22.59
N GLY A 315 -3.90 18.50 22.54
CA GLY A 315 -3.92 19.76 21.79
C GLY A 315 -4.02 19.58 20.28
N ALA A 316 -4.12 18.33 19.79
CA ALA A 316 -4.15 18.01 18.37
C ALA A 316 -5.46 18.51 17.73
N THR A 317 -5.34 19.30 16.67
CA THR A 317 -6.50 19.86 15.97
C THR A 317 -6.77 19.18 14.64
N ARG A 318 -8.02 19.25 14.17
CA ARG A 318 -8.38 18.78 12.83
C ARG A 318 -7.70 19.56 11.72
N ALA A 319 -7.50 20.86 11.88
CA ALA A 319 -6.77 21.67 10.90
C ALA A 319 -5.31 21.22 10.75
N GLU A 320 -4.62 20.91 11.85
CA GLU A 320 -3.26 20.35 11.81
C GLU A 320 -3.25 18.95 11.19
N ALA A 321 -4.24 18.12 11.52
CA ALA A 321 -4.37 16.79 10.95
C ALA A 321 -4.57 16.83 9.43
N GLU A 322 -5.52 17.66 8.97
CA GLU A 322 -5.80 17.91 7.57
C GLU A 322 -4.57 18.50 6.89
N ALA A 323 -3.87 19.46 7.48
CA ALA A 323 -2.62 19.99 6.95
C ALA A 323 -1.51 18.92 6.86
N LEU A 324 -1.44 17.96 7.80
CA LEU A 324 -0.46 16.87 7.75
C LEU A 324 -0.82 15.78 6.73
N ILE A 325 -2.11 15.57 6.48
CA ILE A 325 -2.61 14.64 5.45
C ILE A 325 -2.48 15.29 4.07
N GLU A 326 -2.93 16.54 3.95
CA GLU A 326 -2.83 17.37 2.75
C GLU A 326 -1.38 17.69 2.43
N ALA A 327 -0.50 18.02 3.37
CA ALA A 327 0.92 18.20 3.06
C ALA A 327 1.52 16.93 2.47
N LYS A 328 1.16 15.74 2.98
CA LYS A 328 1.59 14.48 2.36
C LYS A 328 0.96 14.26 0.98
N GLY A 329 -0.31 14.64 0.77
CA GLY A 329 -1.01 14.54 -0.51
C GLY A 329 -0.61 15.59 -1.56
N VAL A 330 -0.31 16.81 -1.13
CA VAL A 330 0.15 17.97 -1.91
C VAL A 330 1.63 17.87 -2.16
N GLU A 331 2.46 17.29 -1.28
CA GLU A 331 3.83 16.92 -1.64
C GLU A 331 3.82 15.83 -2.72
N ALA A 332 2.94 14.84 -2.62
CA ALA A 332 2.75 13.84 -3.68
C ALA A 332 2.24 14.48 -5.00
N ALA A 333 1.29 15.42 -4.93
CA ALA A 333 0.73 16.10 -6.10
C ALA A 333 1.64 17.20 -6.69
N LEU A 334 2.39 17.95 -5.88
CA LEU A 334 3.40 18.92 -6.33
C LEU A 334 4.64 18.20 -6.86
N ALA A 335 5.02 17.05 -6.31
CA ALA A 335 6.03 16.21 -6.93
C ALA A 335 5.56 15.76 -8.32
N ALA A 336 4.30 15.32 -8.46
CA ALA A 336 3.72 14.96 -9.74
C ALA A 336 3.63 16.15 -10.74
N LEU A 337 3.25 17.35 -10.28
CA LEU A 337 3.17 18.58 -11.09
C LEU A 337 4.55 19.15 -11.45
N ARG A 338 5.53 19.13 -10.54
CA ARG A 338 6.92 19.53 -10.83
C ARG A 338 7.57 18.57 -11.82
N LEU A 339 7.24 17.28 -11.73
CA LEU A 339 7.68 16.27 -12.69
C LEU A 339 6.93 16.39 -14.04
N ALA A 340 5.68 16.84 -14.06
CA ALA A 340 4.94 17.14 -15.29
C ALA A 340 5.44 18.43 -15.99
N HIS A 341 5.77 19.47 -15.23
CA HIS A 341 6.32 20.73 -15.76
C HIS A 341 7.76 20.57 -16.24
N ALA A 342 8.59 19.78 -15.55
CA ALA A 342 9.94 19.42 -16.01
C ALA A 342 9.94 18.50 -17.25
N ARG A 343 8.89 17.68 -17.43
CA ARG A 343 8.65 16.89 -18.66
C ARG A 343 8.05 17.71 -19.81
N GLY A 344 7.72 18.99 -19.59
CA GLY A 344 7.13 19.89 -20.57
C GLY A 344 8.09 20.49 -21.60
N THR A 345 9.42 20.40 -21.43
CA THR A 345 10.39 20.99 -22.36
C THR A 345 10.97 20.04 -23.41
N ASP A 346 10.41 18.85 -23.67
CA ASP A 346 10.80 18.14 -24.90
C ASP A 346 9.77 17.24 -25.60
N TRP A 347 8.50 17.62 -25.53
CA TRP A 347 7.47 17.02 -26.40
C TRP A 347 7.69 17.33 -27.89
N ALA A 348 8.46 18.39 -28.20
CA ALA A 348 8.80 18.78 -29.57
C ALA A 348 9.84 17.84 -30.23
N ALA A 349 10.90 17.42 -29.53
CA ALA A 349 11.89 16.50 -30.10
C ALA A 349 11.37 15.07 -30.24
N ALA A 350 10.56 14.59 -29.29
CA ALA A 350 9.95 13.26 -29.36
C ALA A 350 9.03 13.12 -30.60
N LYS A 351 8.22 14.14 -30.88
CA LYS A 351 7.36 14.21 -32.08
C LYS A 351 8.19 14.29 -33.37
N GLN A 352 9.34 14.96 -33.35
CA GLN A 352 10.24 15.06 -34.50
C GLN A 352 10.97 13.74 -34.80
N GLN A 353 11.45 13.03 -33.77
CA GLN A 353 12.07 11.71 -33.93
C GLN A 353 11.09 10.67 -34.47
N GLN A 354 9.82 10.72 -34.03
CA GLN A 354 8.75 9.87 -34.56
C GLN A 354 8.43 10.17 -36.04
N ARG A 355 8.42 11.45 -36.45
CA ARG A 355 8.24 11.85 -37.87
C ARG A 355 9.39 11.37 -38.76
N VAL A 356 10.63 11.45 -38.29
CA VAL A 356 11.82 10.96 -39.01
C VAL A 356 11.79 9.44 -39.18
N ARG A 357 11.40 8.70 -38.14
CA ARG A 357 11.29 7.23 -38.16
C ARG A 357 10.22 6.75 -39.15
N MET A 358 9.09 7.46 -39.23
CA MET A 358 8.00 7.19 -40.19
C MET A 358 8.31 7.61 -41.63
N ALA A 359 9.20 8.58 -41.84
CA ALA A 359 9.69 8.96 -43.18
C ALA A 359 10.70 7.93 -43.73
N LYS A 360 11.60 7.45 -42.86
CA LYS A 360 12.61 6.43 -43.21
C LYS A 360 11.96 5.08 -43.59
N GLY A 361 10.88 4.71 -42.89
CA GLY A 361 10.06 3.54 -43.25
C GLY A 361 9.35 3.66 -44.61
N ARG A 362 8.94 4.87 -45.01
CA ARG A 362 8.31 5.12 -46.32
C ARG A 362 9.31 5.07 -47.48
N MET A 363 10.54 5.56 -47.28
CA MET A 363 11.61 5.47 -48.28
C MET A 363 12.00 4.02 -48.60
N HIS A 364 12.20 3.18 -47.58
CA HIS A 364 12.50 1.75 -47.82
C HIS A 364 11.34 0.99 -48.49
N GLY A 365 10.11 1.48 -48.35
CA GLY A 365 8.94 1.00 -49.10
C GLY A 365 9.00 1.33 -50.60
N GLN A 366 9.40 2.56 -50.96
CA GLN A 366 9.55 2.99 -52.35
C GLN A 366 10.73 2.32 -53.06
N GLU A 367 11.88 2.17 -52.40
CA GLU A 367 13.05 1.46 -52.96
C GLU A 367 12.73 0.00 -53.30
N ARG A 368 11.92 -0.67 -52.48
CA ARG A 368 11.40 -2.02 -52.76
C ARG A 368 10.46 -2.07 -53.95
N LEU A 369 9.68 -1.03 -54.21
CA LEU A 369 8.77 -0.97 -55.36
C LEU A 369 9.53 -0.72 -56.67
N GLU A 370 10.52 0.16 -56.65
CA GLU A 370 11.38 0.42 -57.81
C GLU A 370 12.22 -0.80 -58.21
N LEU A 371 12.75 -1.52 -57.23
CA LEU A 371 13.48 -2.77 -57.49
C LEU A 371 12.58 -3.83 -58.15
N LYS A 372 11.31 -3.92 -57.73
CA LYS A 372 10.32 -4.80 -58.36
C LYS A 372 9.98 -4.35 -59.79
N ALA A 373 9.90 -3.05 -60.06
CA ALA A 373 9.66 -2.51 -61.39
C ALA A 373 10.82 -2.79 -62.36
N LYS A 374 12.07 -2.60 -61.93
CA LYS A 374 13.28 -2.91 -62.71
C LYS A 374 13.36 -4.39 -63.08
N LYS A 375 13.07 -5.30 -62.13
CA LYS A 375 13.02 -6.75 -62.41
C LYS A 375 11.94 -7.11 -63.44
N ARG A 376 10.78 -6.45 -63.40
CA ARG A 376 9.71 -6.66 -64.39
C ARG A 376 10.09 -6.14 -65.79
N ALA A 377 10.79 -5.01 -65.88
CA ALA A 377 11.28 -4.46 -67.14
C ALA A 377 12.34 -5.37 -67.79
N ALA A 378 13.30 -5.85 -67.00
CA ALA A 378 14.33 -6.80 -67.46
C ALA A 378 13.71 -8.10 -67.98
N ALA A 379 12.71 -8.65 -67.27
CA ALA A 379 11.98 -9.84 -67.71
C ALA A 379 11.23 -9.61 -69.04
N ARG A 380 10.70 -8.41 -69.28
CA ARG A 380 10.05 -8.05 -70.56
C ARG A 380 11.05 -7.95 -71.70
N GLN A 381 12.21 -7.34 -71.48
CA GLN A 381 13.28 -7.27 -72.49
C GLN A 381 13.82 -8.66 -72.85
N GLN A 382 14.01 -9.52 -71.86
CA GLN A 382 14.46 -10.90 -72.10
C GLN A 382 13.43 -11.71 -72.90
N ARG A 383 12.12 -11.54 -72.63
CA ARG A 383 11.05 -12.14 -73.44
C ARG A 383 10.99 -11.59 -74.87
N ALA A 384 11.26 -10.30 -75.07
CA ALA A 384 11.31 -9.70 -76.40
C ALA A 384 12.52 -10.20 -77.22
N LEU A 385 13.67 -10.41 -76.58
CA LEU A 385 14.85 -11.00 -77.21
C LEU A 385 14.63 -12.47 -77.61
N LEU A 386 13.94 -13.24 -76.77
CA LEU A 386 13.57 -14.62 -77.09
C LEU A 386 12.57 -14.70 -78.25
N ARG A 387 11.64 -13.74 -78.37
CA ARG A 387 10.71 -13.64 -79.50
C ARG A 387 11.33 -13.19 -80.82
N LYS A 388 12.51 -12.56 -80.82
CA LYS A 388 13.27 -12.22 -82.04
C LYS A 388 14.16 -13.35 -82.54
N LYS A 389 14.35 -14.39 -81.73
CA LYS A 389 15.16 -15.59 -82.04
C LYS A 389 14.32 -16.81 -82.44
N ALA A 390 13.01 -16.71 -82.30
CA ALA A 390 12.01 -17.61 -82.90
C ALA A 390 11.44 -16.92 -84.13
#